data_AF-A0A4Q4Z1F5-F1
#
_entry.id   AF-A0A4Q4Z1F5-F1
#
_cell.length_a   1.000
_cell.length_b   1.000
_cell.length_c   1.000
_cell.angle_alpha   90.00
_cell.angle_beta   90.00
_cell.angle_gamma   90.00
#
_symmetry.space_group_name_H-M   'P 1'
#
loop_
_entity.id
_entity.type
_entity.pdbx_description
1 polymer ?
#
loop_
_entity_poly.entity_id
_entity_poly.type
_entity_poly.pdbx_seq_one_letter_code
_entity_poly.pdbx_strand_id
1 'polypeptide(L)'
;MAGFSLSDLNLDYNGVYVLFLTIVAFLIPVVLVFPPVPPQTSDALLQTHSKAGVRRSKSNLRDQSSPAHLPRDGRPPRVQSLAIYPVKSCRGIELERSRVLPAGLEFDRIFMFAQLKSPFPVAVDATDTEKDVHRWEFVTQRQFPRLATVKVDLWLPDEVKQRKQSLEPTREAFLILRFSWRDLGWRGVLQGLGAKRTRGRAAEPEKEILLPVDFPCRQEIEDKGYTYEDVRIWKETVNALNMEKELPNELRLYLGVSNKLGLFRVDPAQLREVYRCAPKKAEAGCQPVTGFQDAYPLHIMNLPSLQDFSSQVPKDEDLQELDVLRFRPNIILSGAKAYDEETWKQVRFGPGDSGLHNDALFHVSCRTVRCKMPNVDQVDGVRHPVEPDKSLRALRAVDEGAPRSGCLGMQLTPLFDANAAPEDQASWIGVGMAVEVEKRGKHVYIKQ
;
A
#
# COMPACT_ATOMS: atom_id res chain seq x y z
N MET A 1 -40.16 -50.88 11.47
CA MET A 1 -39.60 -49.62 10.96
C MET A 1 -39.73 -49.65 9.45
N ALA A 2 -40.81 -49.07 8.92
CA ALA A 2 -41.11 -49.10 7.49
C ALA A 2 -40.19 -48.11 6.76
N GLY A 3 -39.40 -48.62 5.82
CA GLY A 3 -38.58 -47.80 4.94
C GLY A 3 -39.48 -47.07 3.95
N PHE A 4 -39.53 -45.74 4.04
CA PHE A 4 -40.11 -44.91 3.00
C PHE A 4 -39.21 -45.01 1.76
N SER A 5 -39.67 -45.74 0.73
CA SER A 5 -39.02 -45.77 -0.56
C SER A 5 -39.52 -44.60 -1.41
N LEU A 6 -38.60 -43.83 -1.99
CA LEU A 6 -38.92 -42.72 -2.91
C LEU A 6 -39.67 -43.17 -4.18
N SER A 7 -39.77 -44.48 -4.44
CA SER A 7 -40.48 -45.08 -5.57
C SER A 7 -42.02 -45.06 -5.45
N ASP A 8 -42.57 -44.79 -4.26
CA ASP A 8 -44.04 -44.80 -4.04
C ASP A 8 -44.70 -43.44 -4.30
N LEU A 9 -43.92 -42.38 -4.54
CA LEU A 9 -44.45 -41.09 -4.98
C LEU A 9 -44.59 -41.09 -6.51
N ASN A 10 -45.83 -41.30 -6.97
CA ASN A 10 -46.23 -41.13 -8.37
C ASN A 10 -46.26 -39.62 -8.74
N LEU A 11 -45.10 -38.98 -8.68
CA LEU A 11 -44.91 -37.55 -8.95
C LEU A 11 -44.88 -37.32 -10.47
N ASP A 12 -46.02 -36.93 -11.03
CA ASP A 12 -46.08 -36.41 -12.39
C ASP A 12 -45.18 -35.17 -12.54
N TYR A 13 -44.68 -34.91 -13.75
CA TYR A 13 -43.77 -33.79 -14.06
C TYR A 13 -44.33 -32.45 -13.57
N ASN A 14 -45.65 -32.27 -13.66
CA ASN A 14 -46.35 -31.10 -13.14
C ASN A 14 -46.24 -30.98 -11.61
N GLY A 15 -46.32 -32.08 -10.87
CA GLY A 15 -46.17 -32.09 -9.42
C GLY A 15 -44.75 -31.71 -8.99
N VAL A 16 -43.73 -32.21 -9.70
CA VAL A 16 -42.33 -31.84 -9.48
C VAL A 16 -42.10 -30.36 -9.80
N TYR A 17 -42.69 -29.86 -10.89
CA TYR A 17 -42.56 -28.46 -11.30
C TYR A 17 -43.23 -27.49 -10.31
N VAL A 18 -44.44 -27.80 -9.84
CA VAL A 18 -45.14 -27.01 -8.82
C VAL A 18 -44.38 -27.04 -7.50
N LEU A 19 -43.86 -28.18 -7.07
CA LEU A 19 -43.03 -28.29 -5.87
C LEU A 19 -41.76 -27.43 -5.98
N PHE A 20 -41.08 -27.49 -7.13
CA PHE A 20 -39.90 -26.65 -7.39
C PHE A 20 -40.24 -25.15 -7.35
N LEU A 21 -41.30 -24.72 -8.05
CA LEU A 21 -41.75 -23.32 -8.02
C LEU A 21 -42.12 -22.85 -6.61
N THR A 22 -42.78 -23.70 -5.83
CA THR A 22 -43.17 -23.40 -4.45
C THR A 22 -41.92 -23.23 -3.58
N ILE A 23 -40.96 -24.15 -3.68
CA ILE A 23 -39.68 -24.06 -2.96
C ILE A 23 -38.93 -22.76 -3.34
N VAL A 24 -38.85 -22.43 -4.63
CA VAL A 24 -38.22 -21.19 -5.09
C VAL A 24 -38.97 -19.96 -4.58
N ALA A 25 -40.29 -19.94 -4.64
CA ALA A 25 -41.13 -18.83 -4.18
C ALA A 25 -40.99 -18.58 -2.66
N PHE A 26 -40.80 -19.63 -1.85
CA PHE A 26 -40.54 -19.50 -0.41
C PHE A 26 -39.08 -19.16 -0.09
N LEU A 27 -38.12 -19.68 -0.86
CA LEU A 27 -36.70 -19.38 -0.65
C LEU A 27 -36.31 -17.96 -1.05
N ILE A 28 -36.96 -17.38 -2.07
CA ILE A 28 -36.64 -16.02 -2.53
C ILE A 28 -36.80 -15.00 -1.38
N PRO A 29 -37.94 -14.87 -0.68
CA PRO A 29 -38.07 -13.96 0.46
C PRO A 29 -37.04 -14.22 1.56
N VAL A 30 -36.77 -15.49 1.88
CA VAL A 30 -35.77 -15.87 2.90
C VAL A 30 -34.37 -15.39 2.50
N VAL A 31 -33.97 -15.59 1.24
CA VAL A 31 -32.68 -15.11 0.71
C VAL A 31 -32.63 -13.58 0.57
N LEU A 32 -33.77 -12.93 0.37
CA LEU A 32 -33.85 -11.47 0.30
C LEU A 32 -33.66 -10.83 1.69
N VAL A 33 -34.25 -11.42 2.73
CA VAL A 33 -34.20 -10.95 4.13
C VAL A 33 -32.92 -11.41 4.85
N PHE A 34 -32.53 -12.66 4.65
CA PHE A 34 -31.31 -13.28 5.16
C PHE A 34 -30.43 -13.66 3.97
N PRO A 35 -29.73 -12.69 3.36
CA PRO A 35 -28.79 -13.01 2.31
C PRO A 35 -27.79 -14.05 2.84
N PRO A 36 -27.54 -15.15 2.11
CA PRO A 36 -26.60 -16.20 2.52
C PRO A 36 -25.15 -15.73 2.34
N VAL A 37 -24.86 -14.50 2.74
CA VAL A 37 -23.55 -13.89 2.77
C VAL A 37 -23.11 -13.96 4.23
N PRO A 38 -22.09 -14.77 4.57
CA PRO A 38 -21.60 -14.79 5.94
C PRO A 38 -21.11 -13.39 6.33
N PRO A 39 -21.34 -12.96 7.58
CA PRO A 39 -20.78 -11.71 8.07
C PRO A 39 -19.26 -11.73 7.90
N GLN A 40 -18.70 -10.61 7.45
CA GLN A 40 -17.26 -10.47 7.28
C GLN A 40 -16.63 -10.16 8.64
N THR A 41 -15.39 -10.59 8.86
CA THR A 41 -14.65 -10.24 10.08
C THR A 41 -14.51 -8.73 10.26
N SER A 42 -14.48 -7.98 9.16
CA SER A 42 -14.45 -6.52 9.19
C SER A 42 -15.76 -5.84 9.61
N ASP A 43 -16.90 -6.54 9.60
CA ASP A 43 -18.19 -5.94 9.96
C ASP A 43 -18.20 -5.50 11.44
N ALA A 44 -17.44 -6.17 12.29
CA ALA A 44 -17.25 -5.78 13.69
C ALA A 44 -16.57 -4.41 13.84
N LEU A 45 -15.70 -4.02 12.89
CA LEU A 45 -15.01 -2.73 12.95
C LEU A 45 -15.92 -1.56 12.59
N LEU A 46 -17.01 -1.77 11.84
CA LEU A 46 -17.95 -0.70 11.49
C LEU A 46 -18.56 -0.03 12.73
N GLN A 47 -18.65 -0.82 13.80
CA GLN A 47 -19.25 -0.48 15.08
C GLN A 47 -18.31 0.25 16.04
N THR A 48 -16.99 0.09 15.88
CA THR A 48 -15.98 0.54 16.86
C THR A 48 -14.88 1.43 16.26
N HIS A 49 -14.71 1.37 14.94
CA HIS A 49 -13.63 2.02 14.21
C HIS A 49 -14.16 2.85 13.04
N SER A 50 -13.34 3.76 12.56
CA SER A 50 -13.59 4.55 11.35
C SER A 50 -12.48 4.32 10.34
N LYS A 51 -12.88 4.12 9.08
CA LYS A 51 -11.95 3.94 7.97
C LYS A 51 -11.19 5.24 7.71
N ALA A 52 -9.87 5.17 7.81
CA ALA A 52 -8.97 6.25 7.47
C ALA A 52 -8.80 6.37 5.95
N GLY A 53 -8.47 7.59 5.53
CA GLY A 53 -8.17 7.93 4.14
C GLY A 53 -9.34 8.47 3.34
N VAL A 54 -9.00 9.04 2.19
CA VAL A 54 -9.92 9.73 1.29
C VAL A 54 -10.70 8.69 0.47
N ARG A 55 -12.02 8.87 0.38
CA ARG A 55 -12.86 8.03 -0.48
C ARG A 55 -12.50 8.28 -1.94
N ARG A 56 -12.49 7.25 -2.79
CA ARG A 56 -12.16 7.36 -4.22
C ARG A 56 -12.95 8.46 -4.96
N SER A 57 -14.22 8.69 -4.60
CA SER A 57 -15.04 9.75 -5.20
C SER A 57 -14.58 11.17 -4.84
N LYS A 58 -13.87 11.34 -3.73
CA LYS A 58 -13.34 12.61 -3.22
C LYS A 58 -11.81 12.72 -3.36
N SER A 59 -11.17 11.79 -4.09
CA SER A 59 -9.72 11.79 -4.28
C SER A 59 -9.23 13.10 -4.90
N ASN A 60 -8.14 13.64 -4.34
CA ASN A 60 -7.47 14.86 -4.80
C ASN A 60 -6.63 14.64 -6.06
N LEU A 61 -6.57 13.40 -6.56
CA LEU A 61 -5.80 13.00 -7.74
C LEU A 61 -6.68 12.72 -8.97
N ARG A 62 -8.01 12.87 -8.85
CA ARG A 62 -8.95 12.63 -9.96
C ARG A 62 -8.67 13.53 -11.17
N ASP A 63 -8.15 14.73 -10.92
CA ASP A 63 -7.84 15.74 -11.92
C ASP A 63 -6.32 15.96 -12.04
N GLN A 64 -5.49 14.96 -11.73
CA GLN A 64 -4.02 15.12 -11.69
C GLN A 64 -3.39 15.60 -13.01
N SER A 65 -4.05 15.41 -14.17
CA SER A 65 -3.63 15.92 -15.48
C SER A 65 -4.14 17.33 -15.79
N SER A 66 -4.94 17.93 -14.89
CA SER A 66 -5.50 19.26 -15.07
C SER A 66 -4.43 20.36 -15.06
N PRO A 67 -4.57 21.40 -15.91
CA PRO A 67 -3.71 22.58 -15.86
C PRO A 67 -3.86 23.38 -14.56
N ALA A 68 -4.87 23.07 -13.72
CA ALA A 68 -5.03 23.70 -12.41
C ALA A 68 -3.84 23.47 -11.46
N HIS A 69 -3.04 22.42 -11.71
CA HIS A 69 -1.85 22.06 -10.93
C HIS A 69 -0.58 22.79 -11.36
N LEU A 70 -0.62 23.52 -12.48
CA LEU A 70 0.49 24.34 -12.96
C LEU A 70 0.77 25.53 -12.02
N PRO A 71 2.01 26.06 -12.03
CA PRO A 71 2.36 27.23 -11.23
C PRO A 71 1.46 28.43 -11.54
N ARG A 72 1.12 29.20 -10.50
CA ARG A 72 0.38 30.46 -10.61
C ARG A 72 1.15 31.56 -9.91
N ASP A 73 1.22 32.73 -10.53
CA ASP A 73 1.95 33.86 -9.97
C ASP A 73 1.40 34.25 -8.60
N GLY A 74 2.33 34.49 -7.66
CA GLY A 74 2.00 34.88 -6.28
C GLY A 74 1.43 33.76 -5.39
N ARG A 75 1.35 32.51 -5.87
CA ARG A 75 0.92 31.36 -5.03
C ARG A 75 2.09 30.38 -4.83
N PRO A 76 2.43 30.03 -3.58
CA PRO A 76 3.44 29.02 -3.32
C PRO A 76 2.96 27.63 -3.78
N PRO A 77 3.88 26.69 -4.07
CA PRO A 77 3.52 25.29 -4.22
C PRO A 77 2.82 24.77 -2.96
N ARG A 78 1.99 23.73 -3.10
CA ARG A 78 1.27 23.14 -1.97
C ARG A 78 1.21 21.63 -2.05
N VAL A 79 0.95 20.99 -0.92
CA VAL A 79 0.59 19.57 -0.84
C VAL A 79 -0.78 19.37 -1.49
N GLN A 80 -0.83 18.68 -2.62
CA GLN A 80 -2.06 18.32 -3.32
C GLN A 80 -2.68 17.05 -2.77
N SER A 81 -1.85 16.06 -2.41
CA SER A 81 -2.31 14.77 -1.91
C SER A 81 -1.23 14.12 -1.06
N LEU A 82 -1.64 13.30 -0.09
CA LEU A 82 -0.74 12.44 0.68
C LEU A 82 -1.12 10.98 0.45
N ALA A 83 -0.14 10.09 0.49
CA ALA A 83 -0.39 8.66 0.39
C ALA A 83 0.55 7.83 1.29
N ILE A 84 0.00 6.77 1.87
CA ILE A 84 0.76 5.74 2.57
C ILE A 84 0.56 4.37 1.91
N TYR A 85 1.52 3.48 2.10
CA TYR A 85 1.51 2.12 1.59
C TYR A 85 1.82 1.15 2.73
N PRO A 86 0.86 0.88 3.63
CA PRO A 86 1.13 0.11 4.84
C PRO A 86 1.71 -1.26 4.59
N VAL A 87 1.30 -1.89 3.49
CA VAL A 87 1.85 -3.14 2.97
C VAL A 87 2.67 -2.83 1.73
N LYS A 88 3.97 -3.11 1.77
CA LYS A 88 4.90 -2.90 0.65
C LYS A 88 4.36 -3.58 -0.61
N SER A 89 4.45 -2.89 -1.75
CA SER A 89 3.98 -3.33 -3.07
C SER A 89 2.45 -3.41 -3.24
N CYS A 90 1.64 -3.26 -2.19
CA CYS A 90 0.19 -3.19 -2.31
C CYS A 90 -0.32 -1.78 -2.63
N ARG A 91 -1.64 -1.68 -2.85
CA ARG A 91 -2.31 -0.41 -3.13
C ARG A 91 -2.11 0.59 -1.99
N GLY A 92 -1.91 1.86 -2.36
CA GLY A 92 -1.79 2.96 -1.40
C GLY A 92 -3.14 3.46 -0.88
N ILE A 93 -3.10 4.13 0.27
CA ILE A 93 -4.21 4.83 0.90
C ILE A 93 -3.94 6.32 0.78
N GLU A 94 -4.83 7.06 0.13
CA GLU A 94 -4.77 8.51 0.08
C GLU A 94 -5.23 9.09 1.42
N LEU A 95 -4.53 10.10 1.94
CA LEU A 95 -4.82 10.73 3.24
C LEU A 95 -5.02 12.24 3.10
N GLU A 96 -5.79 12.82 4.01
CA GLU A 96 -5.90 14.28 4.17
C GLU A 96 -4.76 14.85 5.01
N ARG A 97 -4.31 14.08 6.02
CA ARG A 97 -3.19 14.41 6.90
C ARG A 97 -2.54 13.14 7.44
N SER A 98 -1.29 13.25 7.87
CA SER A 98 -0.54 12.15 8.48
C SER A 98 0.48 12.70 9.47
N ARG A 99 0.70 11.94 10.55
CA ARG A 99 1.81 12.20 11.47
C ARG A 99 3.12 11.79 10.79
N VAL A 100 4.13 12.63 10.91
CA VAL A 100 5.48 12.43 10.37
C VAL A 100 6.38 11.99 11.52
N LEU A 101 7.04 10.84 11.35
CA LEU A 101 7.97 10.21 12.27
C LEU A 101 9.36 10.12 11.62
N PRO A 102 10.43 9.77 12.36
CA PRO A 102 11.76 9.54 11.77
C PRO A 102 11.77 8.52 10.63
N ALA A 103 10.85 7.55 10.67
CA ALA A 103 10.67 6.52 9.64
C ALA A 103 9.81 6.95 8.45
N GLY A 104 9.26 8.17 8.44
CA GLY A 104 8.40 8.70 7.38
C GLY A 104 6.96 8.94 7.86
N LEU A 105 5.97 8.73 6.99
CA LEU A 105 4.57 8.88 7.38
C LEU A 105 4.14 7.71 8.27
N GLU A 106 3.33 8.00 9.28
CA GLU A 106 2.76 7.00 10.17
C GLU A 106 2.01 5.91 9.37
N PHE A 107 2.20 4.65 9.78
CA PHE A 107 1.68 3.44 9.13
C PHE A 107 2.24 3.13 7.73
N ASP A 108 3.23 3.86 7.22
CA ASP A 108 3.80 3.57 5.91
C ASP A 108 4.82 2.42 5.94
N ARG A 109 4.63 1.41 5.08
CA ARG A 109 5.54 0.27 4.84
C ARG A 109 5.93 -0.50 6.11
N ILE A 110 4.96 -0.72 6.98
CA ILE A 110 5.10 -1.52 8.20
C ILE A 110 5.00 -3.04 7.95
N PHE A 111 4.36 -3.44 6.85
CA PHE A 111 4.26 -4.83 6.40
C PHE A 111 4.91 -5.05 5.03
N MET A 112 5.34 -6.27 4.78
CA MET A 112 5.91 -6.68 3.50
C MET A 112 5.64 -8.14 3.20
N PHE A 113 5.27 -8.47 1.97
CA PHE A 113 5.24 -9.84 1.51
C PHE A 113 6.65 -10.32 1.10
N ALA A 114 6.97 -11.56 1.42
CA ALA A 114 8.17 -12.24 0.95
C ALA A 114 7.84 -13.65 0.49
N GLN A 115 8.69 -14.21 -0.36
CA GLN A 115 8.62 -15.60 -0.78
C GLN A 115 9.86 -16.36 -0.29
N LEU A 116 9.66 -17.60 0.14
CA LEU A 116 10.76 -18.47 0.53
C LEU A 116 11.38 -19.08 -0.72
N LYS A 117 12.60 -18.70 -1.05
CA LYS A 117 13.33 -19.27 -2.19
C LYS A 117 14.32 -20.30 -1.73
N SER A 118 14.35 -21.42 -2.44
CA SER A 118 15.46 -22.37 -2.40
C SER A 118 16.65 -21.81 -3.19
N PRO A 119 17.89 -22.19 -2.84
CA PRO A 119 19.11 -21.61 -3.42
C PRO A 119 19.39 -22.04 -4.87
N PHE A 120 18.41 -22.60 -5.58
CA PHE A 120 18.61 -23.15 -6.92
C PHE A 120 18.88 -22.04 -7.97
N PRO A 121 19.89 -22.19 -8.85
CA PRO A 121 20.77 -23.36 -9.03
C PRO A 121 21.91 -23.43 -8.01
N VAL A 122 22.02 -24.58 -7.35
CA VAL A 122 23.15 -24.91 -6.45
C VAL A 122 24.20 -25.66 -7.26
N ALA A 123 25.49 -25.40 -7.03
CA ALA A 123 26.56 -26.10 -7.72
C ALA A 123 26.50 -27.62 -7.42
N VAL A 124 26.93 -28.45 -8.37
CA VAL A 124 26.81 -29.92 -8.28
C VAL A 124 27.57 -30.47 -7.05
N ASP A 125 28.64 -29.79 -6.69
CA ASP A 125 29.55 -30.03 -5.55
C ASP A 125 29.11 -29.38 -4.23
N ALA A 126 28.00 -28.63 -4.22
CA ALA A 126 27.51 -28.02 -3.00
C ALA A 126 27.04 -29.07 -1.99
N THR A 127 27.35 -28.82 -0.72
CA THR A 127 26.97 -29.68 0.40
C THR A 127 25.44 -29.76 0.51
N ASP A 128 24.93 -30.87 1.06
CA ASP A 128 23.48 -31.02 1.28
C ASP A 128 22.94 -29.90 2.20
N THR A 129 23.76 -29.45 3.16
CA THR A 129 23.50 -28.27 3.99
C THR A 129 23.35 -26.97 3.21
N GLU A 130 24.10 -26.77 2.12
CA GLU A 130 23.98 -25.58 1.25
C GLU A 130 22.78 -25.66 0.31
N LYS A 131 22.37 -26.87 -0.07
CA LYS A 131 21.19 -27.13 -0.91
C LYS A 131 19.88 -26.85 -0.16
N ASP A 132 19.89 -27.00 1.17
CA ASP A 132 18.72 -26.83 2.04
C ASP A 132 18.56 -25.40 2.62
N VAL A 133 19.48 -24.46 2.32
CA VAL A 133 19.37 -23.08 2.84
C VAL A 133 18.29 -22.30 2.10
N HIS A 134 17.07 -22.33 2.63
CA HIS A 134 16.01 -21.43 2.18
C HIS A 134 16.24 -20.01 2.66
N ARG A 135 15.95 -19.01 1.81
CA ARG A 135 16.02 -17.60 2.18
C ARG A 135 14.75 -16.87 1.78
N TRP A 136 14.25 -16.05 2.68
CA TRP A 136 13.15 -15.15 2.36
C TRP A 136 13.63 -14.01 1.49
N GLU A 137 12.95 -13.80 0.37
CA GLU A 137 13.16 -12.64 -0.48
C GLU A 137 11.85 -11.88 -0.63
N PHE A 138 11.88 -10.58 -0.38
CA PHE A 138 10.70 -9.74 -0.57
C PHE A 138 10.16 -9.82 -2.00
N VAL A 139 8.85 -9.70 -2.13
CA VAL A 139 8.18 -9.67 -3.44
C VAL A 139 7.82 -8.25 -3.87
N THR A 140 7.87 -8.00 -5.18
CA THR A 140 7.59 -6.68 -5.76
C THR A 140 6.55 -6.76 -6.86
N GLN A 141 5.89 -5.63 -7.16
CA GLN A 141 4.98 -5.52 -8.31
C GLN A 141 5.66 -5.87 -9.65
N ARG A 142 6.99 -5.77 -9.74
CA ARG A 142 7.74 -6.19 -10.96
C ARG A 142 7.64 -7.69 -11.22
N GLN A 143 7.61 -8.48 -10.14
CA GLN A 143 7.53 -9.94 -10.17
C GLN A 143 6.06 -10.40 -10.14
N PHE A 144 5.25 -9.79 -9.27
CA PHE A 144 3.84 -10.12 -9.10
C PHE A 144 2.98 -8.85 -9.22
N PRO A 145 2.65 -8.42 -10.44
CA PRO A 145 1.90 -7.17 -10.69
C PRO A 145 0.56 -7.08 -9.95
N ARG A 146 -0.10 -8.22 -9.74
CA ARG A 146 -1.36 -8.32 -8.96
C ARG A 146 -1.28 -7.80 -7.54
N LEU A 147 -0.08 -7.65 -6.95
CA LEU A 147 0.08 -6.96 -5.67
C LEU A 147 -0.55 -5.56 -5.70
N ALA A 148 -0.50 -4.86 -6.85
CA ALA A 148 -1.11 -3.54 -7.01
C ALA A 148 -2.64 -3.53 -6.83
N THR A 149 -3.30 -4.66 -7.09
CA THR A 149 -4.76 -4.81 -6.99
C THR A 149 -5.23 -5.20 -5.59
N VAL A 150 -4.32 -5.62 -4.70
CA VAL A 150 -4.64 -5.92 -3.31
C VAL A 150 -5.00 -4.61 -2.62
N LYS A 151 -6.28 -4.47 -2.26
CA LYS A 151 -6.82 -3.29 -1.58
C LYS A 151 -6.35 -3.32 -0.13
N VAL A 152 -5.98 -2.16 0.40
CA VAL A 152 -5.57 -1.99 1.79
C VAL A 152 -6.41 -0.88 2.38
N ASP A 153 -7.10 -1.18 3.47
CA ASP A 153 -7.88 -0.22 4.25
C ASP A 153 -7.29 -0.12 5.65
N LEU A 154 -7.14 1.11 6.16
CA LEU A 154 -6.75 1.37 7.53
C LEU A 154 -7.99 1.76 8.35
N TRP A 155 -8.16 1.14 9.51
CA TRP A 155 -9.26 1.37 10.44
C TRP A 155 -8.69 1.85 11.77
N LEU A 156 -9.07 3.07 12.14
CA LEU A 156 -8.64 3.71 13.37
C LEU A 156 -9.76 3.65 14.40
N PRO A 157 -9.43 3.53 15.69
CA PRO A 157 -10.43 3.54 16.76
C PRO A 157 -11.24 4.84 16.74
N ASP A 158 -12.56 4.72 16.89
CA ASP A 158 -13.49 5.86 16.88
C ASP A 158 -14.17 5.99 18.25
N GLU A 159 -13.71 6.95 19.04
CA GLU A 159 -14.22 7.17 20.40
C GLU A 159 -15.72 7.43 20.44
N VAL A 160 -16.28 8.13 19.43
CA VAL A 160 -17.70 8.46 19.38
C VAL A 160 -18.53 7.19 19.21
N LYS A 161 -18.08 6.29 18.33
CA LYS A 161 -18.72 5.00 18.11
C LYS A 161 -18.59 4.08 19.33
N GLN A 162 -17.40 3.98 19.91
CA GLN A 162 -17.16 3.13 21.08
C GLN A 162 -18.01 3.55 22.28
N ARG A 163 -18.10 4.87 22.56
CA ARG A 163 -18.99 5.41 23.61
C ARG A 163 -20.46 5.10 23.34
N LYS A 164 -20.91 5.20 22.09
CA LYS A 164 -22.30 4.88 21.71
C LYS A 164 -22.64 3.41 21.96
N GLN A 165 -21.66 2.53 21.92
CA GLN A 165 -21.84 1.10 22.19
C GLN A 165 -21.57 0.70 23.64
N SER A 166 -21.22 1.65 24.50
CA SER A 166 -20.83 1.37 25.90
C SER A 166 -19.71 0.34 26.00
N LEU A 167 -18.81 0.32 25.01
CA LEU A 167 -17.64 -0.55 24.99
C LEU A 167 -16.46 0.14 25.66
N GLU A 168 -15.57 -0.68 26.25
CA GLU A 168 -14.28 -0.21 26.75
C GLU A 168 -13.47 0.41 25.60
N PRO A 169 -12.83 1.58 25.81
CA PRO A 169 -12.14 2.26 24.74
C PRO A 169 -10.92 1.46 24.29
N THR A 170 -10.92 1.01 23.04
CA THR A 170 -9.75 0.40 22.40
C THR A 170 -8.96 1.45 21.60
N ARG A 171 -7.64 1.34 21.66
CA ARG A 171 -6.70 2.16 20.88
C ARG A 171 -6.10 1.43 19.69
N GLU A 172 -6.43 0.14 19.54
CA GLU A 172 -5.86 -0.70 18.50
C GLU A 172 -6.33 -0.25 17.12
N ALA A 173 -5.40 -0.15 16.17
CA ALA A 173 -5.71 0.10 14.77
C ALA A 173 -5.58 -1.19 13.95
N PHE A 174 -6.36 -1.30 12.88
CA PHE A 174 -6.38 -2.49 12.04
C PHE A 174 -6.17 -2.16 10.56
N LEU A 175 -5.45 -3.03 9.87
CA LEU A 175 -5.43 -3.09 8.41
C LEU A 175 -6.34 -4.20 7.92
N ILE A 176 -7.10 -3.91 6.87
CA ILE A 176 -7.83 -4.93 6.13
C ILE A 176 -7.26 -4.99 4.72
N LEU A 177 -6.69 -6.14 4.37
CA LEU A 177 -6.36 -6.46 2.99
C LEU A 177 -7.55 -7.14 2.32
N ARG A 178 -7.86 -6.74 1.08
CA ARG A 178 -8.86 -7.43 0.25
C ARG A 178 -8.33 -7.76 -1.13
N PHE A 179 -8.70 -8.93 -1.63
CA PHE A 179 -8.38 -9.37 -2.98
C PHE A 179 -9.56 -10.13 -3.60
N SER A 180 -9.77 -9.97 -4.90
CA SER A 180 -10.84 -10.68 -5.63
C SER A 180 -10.58 -12.19 -5.55
N TRP A 181 -11.52 -12.92 -4.97
CA TRP A 181 -11.42 -14.38 -4.89
C TRP A 181 -12.80 -15.00 -4.86
N ARG A 182 -13.00 -16.04 -5.67
CA ARG A 182 -14.24 -16.80 -5.75
C ARG A 182 -13.94 -18.27 -5.56
N ASP A 183 -14.62 -18.89 -4.59
CA ASP A 183 -14.46 -20.32 -4.34
C ASP A 183 -15.02 -21.17 -5.48
N LEU A 184 -14.56 -22.41 -5.60
CA LEU A 184 -15.05 -23.34 -6.60
C LEU A 184 -16.47 -23.85 -6.24
N GLY A 185 -17.24 -24.22 -7.27
CA GLY A 185 -18.56 -24.81 -7.12
C GLY A 185 -19.68 -23.83 -6.69
N TRP A 186 -20.71 -24.37 -6.04
CA TRP A 186 -21.94 -23.63 -5.69
C TRP A 186 -21.69 -22.49 -4.68
N ARG A 187 -20.73 -22.65 -3.77
CA ARG A 187 -20.34 -21.60 -2.81
C ARG A 187 -19.87 -20.34 -3.53
N GLY A 188 -19.05 -20.48 -4.56
CA GLY A 188 -18.61 -19.36 -5.38
C GLY A 188 -19.74 -18.66 -6.14
N VAL A 189 -20.75 -19.41 -6.58
CA VAL A 189 -21.96 -18.82 -7.22
C VAL A 189 -22.71 -17.95 -6.22
N LEU A 190 -22.95 -18.45 -5.01
CA LEU A 190 -23.61 -17.69 -3.95
C LEU A 190 -22.79 -16.45 -3.54
N GLN A 191 -21.47 -16.58 -3.40
CA GLN A 191 -20.57 -15.44 -3.16
C GLN A 191 -20.71 -14.37 -4.24
N GLY A 192 -20.75 -14.79 -5.53
CA GLY A 192 -20.94 -13.89 -6.66
C GLY A 192 -22.28 -13.14 -6.63
N LEU A 193 -23.37 -13.84 -6.33
CA LEU A 193 -24.69 -13.23 -6.20
C LEU A 193 -24.76 -12.29 -4.99
N GLY A 194 -24.18 -12.71 -3.86
CA GLY A 194 -24.10 -11.92 -2.63
C GLY A 194 -23.34 -10.60 -2.84
N ALA A 195 -22.14 -10.67 -3.43
CA ALA A 195 -21.34 -9.50 -3.75
C ALA A 195 -22.11 -8.52 -4.64
N LYS A 196 -22.78 -9.02 -5.69
CA LYS A 196 -23.57 -8.17 -6.60
C LYS A 196 -24.76 -7.51 -5.93
N ARG A 197 -25.38 -8.18 -4.97
CA ARG A 197 -26.52 -7.66 -4.20
C ARG A 197 -26.09 -6.56 -3.22
N THR A 198 -24.98 -6.74 -2.52
CA THR A 198 -24.54 -5.82 -1.46
C THR A 198 -23.71 -4.65 -1.98
N ARG A 199 -22.85 -4.88 -2.99
CA ARG A 199 -21.89 -3.89 -3.52
C ARG A 199 -22.17 -3.45 -4.96
N GLY A 200 -23.25 -3.93 -5.57
CA GLY A 200 -23.71 -3.53 -6.89
C GLY A 200 -23.28 -4.47 -8.03
N ARG A 201 -23.84 -4.27 -9.23
CA ARG A 201 -23.78 -5.24 -10.35
C ARG A 201 -22.37 -5.64 -10.80
N ALA A 202 -21.39 -4.75 -10.67
CA ALA A 202 -20.00 -4.99 -11.06
C ALA A 202 -19.12 -5.54 -9.90
N ALA A 203 -19.71 -5.77 -8.73
CA ALA A 203 -18.96 -6.26 -7.58
C ALA A 203 -18.57 -7.74 -7.74
N GLU A 204 -17.34 -8.02 -7.36
CA GLU A 204 -16.80 -9.38 -7.30
C GLU A 204 -16.74 -9.86 -5.85
N PRO A 205 -16.76 -11.20 -5.64
CA PRO A 205 -16.37 -11.81 -4.38
C PRO A 205 -14.95 -11.42 -3.97
N GLU A 206 -14.76 -11.10 -2.70
CA GLU A 206 -13.47 -10.72 -2.13
C GLU A 206 -13.22 -11.55 -0.87
N LYS A 207 -11.96 -11.93 -0.64
CA LYS A 207 -11.50 -12.42 0.66
C LYS A 207 -10.82 -11.30 1.42
N GLU A 208 -10.94 -11.34 2.74
CA GLU A 208 -10.40 -10.33 3.64
C GLU A 208 -9.36 -10.94 4.58
N ILE A 209 -8.32 -10.16 4.89
CA ILE A 209 -7.31 -10.48 5.91
C ILE A 209 -7.28 -9.29 6.86
N LEU A 210 -7.51 -9.55 8.15
CA LEU A 210 -7.48 -8.56 9.20
C LEU A 210 -6.13 -8.63 9.91
N LEU A 211 -5.37 -7.54 9.91
CA LEU A 211 -4.06 -7.46 10.57
C LEU A 211 -4.06 -6.35 11.63
N PRO A 212 -3.57 -6.61 12.84
CA PRO A 212 -3.32 -5.56 13.81
C PRO A 212 -2.17 -4.65 13.31
N VAL A 213 -2.32 -3.35 13.50
CA VAL A 213 -1.28 -2.36 13.18
C VAL A 213 -0.21 -2.32 14.26
N ASP A 214 -0.66 -2.41 15.52
CA ASP A 214 0.21 -2.43 16.68
C ASP A 214 1.14 -3.63 16.63
N PHE A 215 2.34 -3.45 17.15
CA PHE A 215 3.30 -4.54 17.20
C PHE A 215 2.87 -5.53 18.28
N PRO A 216 2.75 -6.84 17.95
CA PRO A 216 2.23 -7.81 18.90
C PRO A 216 3.14 -7.94 20.11
N CYS A 217 2.55 -8.17 21.28
CA CYS A 217 3.30 -8.44 22.50
C CYS A 217 3.94 -9.84 22.45
N ARG A 218 4.88 -10.11 23.36
CA ARG A 218 5.56 -11.43 23.41
C ARG A 218 4.59 -12.60 23.57
N GLN A 219 3.55 -12.44 24.39
CA GLN A 219 2.52 -13.45 24.58
C GLN A 219 1.76 -13.74 23.28
N GLU A 220 1.36 -12.70 22.55
CA GLU A 220 0.66 -12.85 21.26
C GLU A 220 1.56 -13.50 20.19
N ILE A 221 2.86 -13.17 20.18
CA ILE A 221 3.85 -13.79 19.29
C ILE A 221 3.92 -15.30 19.56
N GLU A 222 3.96 -15.71 20.84
CA GLU A 222 3.98 -17.12 21.24
C GLU A 222 2.66 -17.84 20.93
N ASP A 223 1.52 -17.24 21.31
CA ASP A 223 0.18 -17.82 21.15
C ASP A 223 -0.18 -18.01 19.67
N LYS A 224 0.15 -17.04 18.82
CA LYS A 224 -0.01 -17.16 17.37
C LYS A 224 1.13 -17.96 16.73
N GLY A 225 2.21 -18.21 17.46
CA GLY A 225 3.42 -18.90 17.02
C GLY A 225 4.04 -18.23 15.81
N TYR A 226 4.23 -16.92 15.88
CA TYR A 226 5.05 -16.15 14.95
C TYR A 226 6.53 -16.38 15.23
N THR A 227 7.35 -16.26 14.20
CA THR A 227 8.80 -16.45 14.29
C THR A 227 9.53 -15.25 13.73
N TYR A 228 10.66 -14.90 14.32
CA TYR A 228 11.57 -13.92 13.72
C TYR A 228 12.42 -14.64 12.66
N GLU A 229 12.44 -14.10 11.46
CA GLU A 229 13.18 -14.68 10.34
C GLU A 229 13.91 -13.61 9.54
N ASP A 230 15.04 -14.02 8.98
CA ASP A 230 15.87 -13.15 8.16
C ASP A 230 15.31 -13.05 6.74
N VAL A 231 14.95 -11.84 6.34
CA VAL A 231 14.44 -11.51 5.01
C VAL A 231 15.40 -10.62 4.26
N ARG A 232 15.75 -11.03 3.04
CA ARG A 232 16.60 -10.26 2.14
C ARG A 232 15.79 -9.18 1.45
N ILE A 233 16.21 -7.92 1.64
CA ILE A 233 15.71 -6.73 0.98
C ILE A 233 16.86 -6.14 0.16
N TRP A 234 16.82 -6.36 -1.15
CA TRP A 234 17.91 -6.00 -2.06
C TRP A 234 19.25 -6.65 -1.66
N LYS A 235 20.18 -5.85 -1.13
CA LYS A 235 21.50 -6.29 -0.67
C LYS A 235 21.58 -6.47 0.85
N GLU A 236 20.55 -6.05 1.56
CA GLU A 236 20.49 -6.07 3.03
C GLU A 236 19.65 -7.26 3.48
N THR A 237 19.96 -7.78 4.66
CA THR A 237 19.15 -8.78 5.35
C THR A 237 18.61 -8.14 6.61
N VAL A 238 17.30 -8.26 6.83
CA VAL A 238 16.61 -7.69 7.99
C VAL A 238 15.96 -8.82 8.76
N ASN A 239 16.09 -8.81 10.07
CA ASN A 239 15.34 -9.69 10.94
C ASN A 239 13.95 -9.08 11.17
N ALA A 240 12.89 -9.81 10.82
CA ALA A 240 11.53 -9.32 10.93
C ALA A 240 10.57 -10.42 11.36
N LEU A 241 9.45 -10.02 11.96
CA LEU A 241 8.46 -10.95 12.48
C LEU A 241 7.65 -11.55 11.33
N ASN A 242 7.78 -12.86 11.12
CA ASN A 242 7.03 -13.63 10.15
C ASN A 242 5.64 -13.98 10.71
N MET A 243 4.63 -13.35 10.11
CA MET A 243 3.20 -13.49 10.37
C MET A 243 2.50 -14.28 9.25
N GLU A 244 3.21 -15.22 8.59
CA GLU A 244 2.65 -16.09 7.54
C GLU A 244 1.30 -16.73 7.93
N LYS A 245 1.12 -17.10 9.19
CA LYS A 245 -0.10 -17.77 9.68
C LYS A 245 -1.37 -16.94 9.51
N GLU A 246 -1.25 -15.62 9.35
CA GLU A 246 -2.37 -14.73 9.05
C GLU A 246 -2.78 -14.78 7.57
N LEU A 247 -1.99 -15.43 6.71
CA LEU A 247 -2.25 -15.48 5.27
C LEU A 247 -3.10 -16.69 4.86
N PRO A 248 -4.21 -16.46 4.16
CA PRO A 248 -4.94 -17.53 3.51
C PRO A 248 -4.16 -18.04 2.28
N ASN A 249 -4.21 -19.36 2.05
CA ASN A 249 -3.58 -20.00 0.89
C ASN A 249 -4.02 -19.40 -0.44
N GLU A 250 -5.25 -18.90 -0.50
CA GLU A 250 -5.82 -18.27 -1.69
C GLU A 250 -5.11 -16.99 -2.10
N LEU A 251 -4.51 -16.24 -1.16
CA LEU A 251 -3.74 -15.05 -1.52
C LEU A 251 -2.51 -15.42 -2.35
N ARG A 252 -1.81 -16.49 -1.96
CA ARG A 252 -0.66 -17.02 -2.70
C ARG A 252 -1.04 -17.39 -4.13
N LEU A 253 -2.17 -18.08 -4.29
CA LEU A 253 -2.72 -18.46 -5.59
C LEU A 253 -3.16 -17.24 -6.41
N TYR A 254 -3.84 -16.28 -5.77
CA TYR A 254 -4.29 -15.04 -6.39
C TYR A 254 -3.13 -14.25 -6.99
N LEU A 255 -2.05 -14.10 -6.23
CA LEU A 255 -0.84 -13.38 -6.63
C LEU A 255 0.00 -14.13 -7.67
N GLY A 256 -0.23 -15.44 -7.84
CA GLY A 256 0.56 -16.29 -8.73
C GLY A 256 1.94 -16.64 -8.17
N VAL A 257 2.10 -16.65 -6.84
CA VAL A 257 3.36 -16.99 -6.18
C VAL A 257 3.46 -18.52 -6.05
N SER A 258 4.41 -19.13 -6.75
CA SER A 258 4.62 -20.58 -6.70
C SER A 258 5.23 -21.04 -5.37
N ASN A 259 6.16 -20.23 -4.84
CA ASN A 259 6.86 -20.49 -3.59
C ASN A 259 5.97 -20.23 -2.36
N LYS A 260 6.44 -20.65 -1.19
CA LYS A 260 5.83 -20.32 0.09
C LYS A 260 5.77 -18.79 0.25
N LEU A 261 4.60 -18.25 0.61
CA LEU A 261 4.38 -16.80 0.77
C LEU A 261 4.31 -16.48 2.26
N GLY A 262 5.08 -15.49 2.70
CA GLY A 262 5.11 -15.00 4.07
C GLY A 262 4.71 -13.53 4.12
N LEU A 263 4.21 -13.12 5.29
CA LEU A 263 3.91 -11.74 5.63
C LEU A 263 4.86 -11.33 6.74
N PHE A 264 5.64 -10.28 6.53
CA PHE A 264 6.62 -9.81 7.48
C PHE A 264 6.17 -8.47 8.06
N ARG A 265 6.24 -8.34 9.39
CA ARG A 265 6.03 -7.10 10.14
C ARG A 265 7.39 -6.57 10.60
N VAL A 266 7.65 -5.30 10.31
CA VAL A 266 8.89 -4.66 10.77
C VAL A 266 8.85 -4.51 12.29
N ASP A 267 9.95 -4.81 12.97
CA ASP A 267 10.09 -4.52 14.39
C ASP A 267 10.39 -3.03 14.57
N PRO A 268 9.55 -2.26 15.29
CA PRO A 268 9.77 -0.84 15.50
C PRO A 268 11.06 -0.53 16.28
N ALA A 269 11.63 -1.51 17.01
CA ALA A 269 12.92 -1.37 17.68
C ALA A 269 14.12 -1.69 16.78
N GLN A 270 13.90 -2.30 15.60
CA GLN A 270 14.96 -2.70 14.66
C GLN A 270 14.77 -2.09 13.27
N LEU A 271 14.57 -0.77 13.23
CA LEU A 271 14.52 -0.03 11.97
C LEU A 271 15.91 0.09 11.33
N ARG A 272 15.93 0.20 9.99
CA ARG A 272 17.19 0.34 9.23
C ARG A 272 17.62 1.78 9.14
N GLU A 273 18.84 2.07 9.58
CA GLU A 273 19.44 3.39 9.43
C GLU A 273 19.73 3.71 7.96
N VAL A 274 19.42 4.95 7.56
CA VAL A 274 19.65 5.46 6.21
C VAL A 274 20.86 6.38 6.21
N TYR A 275 21.80 6.09 5.31
CA TYR A 275 23.01 6.88 5.10
C TYR A 275 23.09 7.44 3.66
N ARG A 276 24.30 7.85 3.27
CA ARG A 276 24.69 8.37 1.94
C ARG A 276 24.14 9.75 1.63
N CYS A 277 23.04 9.86 0.90
CA CYS A 277 22.46 11.17 0.57
C CYS A 277 21.55 11.70 1.69
N ALA A 278 21.30 10.89 2.73
CA ALA A 278 20.63 11.33 3.93
C ALA A 278 21.51 12.34 4.70
N PRO A 279 20.90 13.33 5.37
CA PRO A 279 21.61 14.23 6.26
C PRO A 279 22.21 13.46 7.45
N LYS A 280 23.24 14.03 8.07
CA LYS A 280 23.80 13.48 9.31
C LYS A 280 22.81 13.66 10.46
N LYS A 281 22.90 12.81 11.50
CA LYS A 281 22.09 12.93 12.72
C LYS A 281 22.06 14.34 13.32
N ALA A 282 23.19 15.05 13.33
CA ALA A 282 23.28 16.41 13.86
C ALA A 282 22.47 17.45 13.06
N GLU A 283 22.29 17.22 11.75
CA GLU A 283 21.51 18.10 10.87
C GLU A 283 20.02 17.73 10.88
N ALA A 284 19.70 16.44 11.00
CA ALA A 284 18.32 15.96 11.02
C ALA A 284 17.64 15.96 12.39
N GLY A 285 18.39 16.16 13.47
CA GLY A 285 17.91 16.00 14.86
C GLY A 285 17.70 14.54 15.29
N CYS A 286 17.56 13.62 14.33
CA CYS A 286 17.49 12.18 14.55
C CYS A 286 18.31 11.45 13.49
N GLN A 287 18.67 10.18 13.75
CA GLN A 287 19.25 9.34 12.71
C GLN A 287 18.11 8.91 11.78
N PRO A 288 18.16 9.23 10.47
CA PRO A 288 17.12 8.83 9.54
C PRO A 288 17.02 7.30 9.48
N VAL A 289 15.80 6.77 9.56
CA VAL A 289 15.55 5.33 9.60
C VAL A 289 14.43 4.94 8.63
N THR A 290 14.35 3.67 8.28
CA THR A 290 13.28 3.10 7.45
C THR A 290 12.83 1.75 7.98
N GLY A 291 11.56 1.43 7.79
CA GLY A 291 11.05 0.07 7.85
C GLY A 291 11.29 -0.65 6.52
N PHE A 292 10.21 -1.05 5.83
CA PHE A 292 10.30 -1.74 4.54
C PHE A 292 10.34 -0.82 3.31
N GLN A 293 10.61 0.47 3.48
CA GLN A 293 10.96 1.39 2.39
C GLN A 293 12.13 0.85 1.56
N ASP A 294 12.23 1.22 0.29
CA ASP A 294 13.38 0.77 -0.51
C ASP A 294 14.70 1.43 -0.09
N ALA A 295 14.64 2.71 0.29
CA ALA A 295 15.85 3.53 0.39
C ALA A 295 15.79 4.66 1.41
N TYR A 296 14.71 5.45 1.40
CA TYR A 296 14.53 6.63 2.24
C TYR A 296 13.12 6.63 2.83
N PRO A 297 12.90 7.35 3.96
CA PRO A 297 11.61 7.40 4.66
C PRO A 297 10.44 7.82 3.77
N LEU A 298 10.67 8.82 2.91
CA LEU A 298 9.63 9.53 2.18
C LEU A 298 10.04 9.78 0.73
N HIS A 299 9.03 9.85 -0.12
CA HIS A 299 9.17 10.14 -1.54
C HIS A 299 8.16 11.22 -1.97
N ILE A 300 8.63 12.27 -2.65
CA ILE A 300 7.81 13.36 -3.18
C ILE A 300 7.75 13.34 -4.71
N MET A 301 6.59 13.69 -5.25
CA MET A 301 6.46 14.01 -6.67
C MET A 301 5.68 15.31 -6.87
N ASN A 302 6.06 16.04 -7.91
CA ASN A 302 5.39 17.26 -8.35
C ASN A 302 4.53 16.95 -9.58
N LEU A 303 3.24 17.31 -9.53
CA LEU A 303 2.30 17.01 -10.61
C LEU A 303 2.72 17.65 -11.95
N PRO A 304 3.11 18.94 -12.03
CA PRO A 304 3.71 19.51 -13.22
C PRO A 304 4.89 18.74 -13.82
N SER A 305 5.78 18.16 -13.00
CA SER A 305 6.88 17.30 -13.49
C SER A 305 6.37 15.99 -14.12
N LEU A 306 5.32 15.40 -13.53
CA LEU A 306 4.67 14.22 -14.08
C LEU A 306 3.92 14.56 -15.37
N GLN A 307 3.21 15.68 -15.43
CA GLN A 307 2.48 16.15 -16.61
C GLN A 307 3.43 16.38 -17.78
N ASP A 308 4.54 17.11 -17.55
CA ASP A 308 5.58 17.34 -18.56
C ASP A 308 6.18 16.01 -19.06
N PHE A 309 6.55 15.12 -18.14
CA PHE A 309 7.07 13.80 -18.51
C PHE A 309 6.03 12.98 -19.29
N SER A 310 4.78 12.92 -18.80
CA SER A 310 3.71 12.13 -19.41
C SER A 310 3.35 12.60 -20.82
N SER A 311 3.49 13.89 -21.11
CA SER A 311 3.27 14.44 -22.45
C SER A 311 4.27 13.94 -23.50
N GLN A 312 5.47 13.51 -23.06
CA GLN A 312 6.54 13.02 -23.91
C GLN A 312 6.57 11.48 -24.03
N VAL A 313 5.83 10.77 -23.17
CA VAL A 313 5.74 9.30 -23.22
C VAL A 313 4.84 8.88 -24.40
N PRO A 314 5.28 7.95 -25.27
CA PRO A 314 4.44 7.39 -26.32
C PRO A 314 3.13 6.83 -25.78
N LYS A 315 2.02 7.09 -26.49
CA LYS A 315 0.68 6.67 -26.09
C LYS A 315 0.23 5.47 -26.92
N ASP A 316 -0.45 4.53 -26.26
CA ASP A 316 -1.06 3.36 -26.88
C ASP A 316 -2.34 2.95 -26.14
N GLU A 317 -3.00 1.89 -26.59
CA GLU A 317 -4.28 1.42 -26.03
C GLU A 317 -4.22 1.16 -24.51
N ASP A 318 -3.05 0.76 -23.99
CA ASP A 318 -2.83 0.40 -22.59
C ASP A 318 -2.34 1.60 -21.74
N LEU A 319 -1.79 2.65 -22.38
CA LEU A 319 -1.21 3.80 -21.69
C LEU A 319 -1.53 5.14 -22.38
N GLN A 320 -2.65 5.74 -21.98
CA GLN A 320 -3.06 7.07 -22.41
C GLN A 320 -2.51 8.19 -21.50
N GLU A 321 -2.57 8.00 -20.18
CA GLU A 321 -2.05 8.95 -19.20
C GLU A 321 -1.31 8.22 -18.08
N LEU A 322 -0.25 8.84 -17.55
CA LEU A 322 0.46 8.29 -16.41
C LEU A 322 -0.18 8.72 -15.10
N ASP A 323 -0.54 7.76 -14.27
CA ASP A 323 -0.96 8.00 -12.91
C ASP A 323 0.24 8.21 -11.98
N VAL A 324 0.21 9.28 -11.18
CA VAL A 324 1.20 9.62 -10.15
C VAL A 324 1.45 8.44 -9.19
N LEU A 325 0.41 7.64 -8.92
CA LEU A 325 0.47 6.51 -8.00
C LEU A 325 1.34 5.35 -8.52
N ARG A 326 1.60 5.27 -9.83
CA ARG A 326 2.56 4.30 -10.42
C ARG A 326 3.97 4.49 -9.86
N PHE A 327 4.31 5.68 -9.40
CA PHE A 327 5.62 6.01 -8.83
C PHE A 327 5.67 5.95 -7.31
N ARG A 328 4.52 5.64 -6.68
CA ARG A 328 4.34 5.45 -5.25
C ARG A 328 4.90 6.60 -4.37
N PRO A 329 4.57 7.88 -4.65
CA PRO A 329 4.91 8.98 -3.74
C PRO A 329 4.13 8.90 -2.44
N ASN A 330 4.74 9.46 -1.39
CA ASN A 330 4.08 9.75 -0.13
C ASN A 330 3.50 11.17 -0.12
N ILE A 331 4.21 12.13 -0.72
CA ILE A 331 3.80 13.52 -0.81
C ILE A 331 3.65 13.89 -2.29
N ILE A 332 2.51 14.41 -2.68
CA ILE A 332 2.23 14.87 -4.04
C ILE A 332 2.02 16.38 -4.00
N LEU A 333 2.77 17.11 -4.81
CA LEU A 333 2.74 18.57 -4.89
C LEU A 333 2.01 19.08 -6.12
N SER A 334 1.49 20.30 -6.00
CA SER A 334 1.00 21.12 -7.11
C SER A 334 1.56 22.54 -7.00
N GLY A 335 1.53 23.29 -8.11
CA GLY A 335 1.89 24.71 -8.14
C GLY A 335 3.39 25.00 -8.27
N ALA A 336 4.28 24.00 -8.23
CA ALA A 336 5.69 24.19 -8.55
C ALA A 336 5.94 24.01 -10.07
N LYS A 337 6.92 24.74 -10.62
CA LYS A 337 7.34 24.53 -12.03
C LYS A 337 7.81 23.09 -12.22
N ALA A 338 7.65 22.55 -13.43
CA ALA A 338 8.13 21.21 -13.76
C ALA A 338 9.62 21.08 -13.41
N TYR A 339 9.94 20.04 -12.65
CA TYR A 339 11.26 19.68 -12.12
C TYR A 339 11.91 20.67 -11.16
N ASP A 340 11.18 21.69 -10.67
CA ASP A 340 11.73 22.65 -9.68
C ASP A 340 12.19 21.95 -8.40
N GLU A 341 11.48 20.88 -8.02
CA GLU A 341 11.75 20.07 -6.83
C GLU A 341 13.15 19.42 -6.85
N GLU A 342 13.76 19.25 -8.01
CA GLU A 342 15.08 18.62 -8.14
C GLU A 342 16.24 19.50 -7.69
N THR A 343 15.96 20.78 -7.42
CA THR A 343 16.96 21.72 -6.91
C THR A 343 16.83 21.95 -5.40
N TRP A 344 15.79 21.44 -4.76
CA TRP A 344 15.53 21.70 -3.35
C TRP A 344 16.44 20.83 -2.48
N LYS A 345 17.04 21.42 -1.45
CA LYS A 345 17.87 20.72 -0.45
C LYS A 345 17.19 20.64 0.90
N GLN A 346 16.42 21.66 1.23
CA GLN A 346 15.65 21.74 2.45
C GLN A 346 14.34 22.47 2.17
N VAL A 347 13.25 21.92 2.68
CA VAL A 347 11.90 22.46 2.48
C VAL A 347 11.15 22.51 3.81
N ARG A 348 10.39 23.58 3.97
CA ARG A 348 9.44 23.78 5.06
C ARG A 348 8.03 23.69 4.48
N PHE A 349 7.21 22.85 5.09
CA PHE A 349 5.77 22.82 4.87
C PHE A 349 5.12 23.63 5.98
N GLY A 350 4.56 24.79 5.63
CA GLY A 350 3.80 25.63 6.55
C GLY A 350 2.29 25.37 6.46
N PRO A 351 1.50 25.88 7.42
CA PRO A 351 0.05 25.65 7.54
C PRO A 351 -0.75 25.71 6.24
N GLY A 352 -0.55 26.76 5.43
CA GLY A 352 -1.32 27.00 4.21
C GLY A 352 -2.83 26.89 4.45
N ASP A 353 -3.52 26.15 3.57
CA ASP A 353 -4.97 25.89 3.63
C ASP A 353 -5.32 24.57 4.35
N SER A 354 -4.36 23.93 5.02
CA SER A 354 -4.52 22.56 5.55
C SER A 354 -5.34 22.44 6.84
N GLY A 355 -5.54 23.55 7.55
CA GLY A 355 -6.09 23.56 8.90
C GLY A 355 -5.14 23.00 9.97
N LEU A 356 -3.88 22.72 9.63
CA LEU A 356 -2.82 22.42 10.61
C LEU A 356 -2.18 23.71 11.12
N HIS A 357 -1.62 23.68 12.32
CA HIS A 357 -0.99 24.83 12.98
C HIS A 357 0.50 24.62 13.28
N ASN A 358 1.12 23.63 12.64
CA ASN A 358 2.53 23.32 12.78
C ASN A 358 3.27 23.49 11.45
N ASP A 359 4.58 23.61 11.54
CA ASP A 359 5.48 23.41 10.42
C ASP A 359 5.96 21.95 10.38
N ALA A 360 6.33 21.48 9.18
CA ALA A 360 7.05 20.23 8.99
C ALA A 360 8.28 20.45 8.10
N LEU A 361 9.45 20.06 8.59
CA LEU A 361 10.73 20.29 7.92
C LEU A 361 11.27 19.00 7.31
N PHE A 362 11.83 19.11 6.11
CA PHE A 362 12.42 17.96 5.42
C PHE A 362 13.71 18.35 4.72
N HIS A 363 14.69 17.46 4.81
CA HIS A 363 15.83 17.43 3.92
C HIS A 363 15.47 16.64 2.67
N VAL A 364 15.77 17.21 1.51
CA VAL A 364 15.61 16.55 0.22
C VAL A 364 16.93 15.85 -0.07
N SER A 365 16.92 14.52 0.01
CA SER A 365 18.13 13.71 0.03
C SER A 365 18.72 13.53 -1.37
N CYS A 366 17.96 12.96 -2.30
CA CYS A 366 18.43 12.72 -3.67
C CYS A 366 17.28 12.55 -4.65
N ARG A 367 17.59 12.56 -5.95
CA ARG A 367 16.65 12.14 -6.99
C ARG A 367 16.26 10.68 -6.79
N THR A 368 15.02 10.35 -7.13
CA THR A 368 14.52 8.98 -7.07
C THR A 368 14.82 8.27 -8.38
N VAL A 369 15.83 7.40 -8.35
CA VAL A 369 16.14 6.49 -9.46
C VAL A 369 14.99 5.50 -9.65
N ARG A 370 14.46 5.42 -10.86
CA ARG A 370 13.30 4.59 -11.19
C ARG A 370 13.71 3.23 -11.74
N CYS A 371 12.98 2.21 -11.29
CA CYS A 371 13.05 0.86 -11.84
C CYS A 371 11.82 0.59 -12.73
N LYS A 372 11.64 -0.65 -13.20
CA LYS A 372 10.50 -1.09 -14.03
C LYS A 372 9.14 -1.15 -13.31
N MET A 373 9.08 -0.80 -12.03
CA MET A 373 7.84 -0.90 -11.24
C MET A 373 6.72 0.03 -11.76
N PRO A 374 6.97 1.29 -12.19
CA PRO A 374 5.92 2.18 -12.71
C PRO A 374 5.21 1.67 -13.98
N ASN A 375 5.73 0.64 -14.64
CA ASN A 375 5.06 -0.03 -15.74
C ASN A 375 3.76 -0.73 -15.30
N VAL A 376 3.61 -1.04 -14.01
CA VAL A 376 2.42 -1.69 -13.45
C VAL A 376 1.34 -0.65 -13.20
N ASP A 377 0.18 -0.83 -13.82
CA ASP A 377 -1.00 -0.05 -13.53
C ASP A 377 -1.51 -0.37 -12.11
N GLN A 378 -1.85 0.67 -11.34
CA GLN A 378 -2.23 0.52 -9.94
C GLN A 378 -3.73 0.19 -9.73
N VAL A 379 -4.51 0.13 -10.81
CA VAL A 379 -5.94 -0.19 -10.81
C VAL A 379 -6.17 -1.66 -11.16
N ASP A 380 -5.66 -2.11 -12.31
CA ASP A 380 -5.89 -3.47 -12.82
C ASP A 380 -4.69 -4.41 -12.59
N GLY A 381 -3.52 -3.88 -12.21
CA GLY A 381 -2.31 -4.66 -12.01
C GLY A 381 -1.69 -5.19 -13.30
N VAL A 382 -2.09 -4.67 -14.46
CA VAL A 382 -1.49 -5.02 -15.76
C VAL A 382 -0.16 -4.29 -15.90
N ARG A 383 0.86 -5.03 -16.31
CA ARG A 383 2.20 -4.48 -16.52
C ARG A 383 2.39 -4.16 -18.00
N HIS A 384 2.55 -2.88 -18.30
CA HIS A 384 2.93 -2.46 -19.63
C HIS A 384 4.36 -2.95 -19.96
N PRO A 385 4.60 -3.56 -21.15
CA PRO A 385 5.85 -4.25 -21.45
C PRO A 385 7.07 -3.33 -21.47
N VAL A 386 6.89 -2.06 -21.84
CA VAL A 386 8.00 -1.14 -22.16
C VAL A 386 7.94 0.17 -21.36
N GLU A 387 6.83 0.91 -21.46
CA GLU A 387 6.62 2.20 -20.79
C GLU A 387 6.11 2.11 -19.34
N PRO A 388 6.39 3.13 -18.50
CA PRO A 388 7.19 4.34 -18.79
C PRO A 388 8.70 4.15 -18.61
N ASP A 389 9.17 2.94 -18.29
CA ASP A 389 10.58 2.65 -18.01
C ASP A 389 11.53 2.98 -19.17
N LYS A 390 11.13 2.75 -20.43
CA LYS A 390 11.92 3.15 -21.60
C LYS A 390 12.04 4.67 -21.70
N SER A 391 10.93 5.40 -21.64
CA SER A 391 10.93 6.87 -21.69
C SER A 391 11.68 7.49 -20.51
N LEU A 392 11.57 6.91 -19.30
CA LEU A 392 12.34 7.35 -18.14
C LEU A 392 13.85 7.27 -18.40
N ARG A 393 14.36 6.16 -18.96
CA ARG A 393 15.79 6.06 -19.26
C ARG A 393 16.24 7.00 -20.38
N ALA A 394 15.39 7.20 -21.39
CA ALA A 394 15.72 8.01 -22.55
C ALA A 394 15.70 9.51 -22.24
N LEU A 395 14.68 9.98 -21.52
CA LEU A 395 14.39 11.39 -21.31
C LEU A 395 14.86 11.90 -19.94
N ARG A 396 15.00 11.01 -18.96
CA ARG A 396 15.20 11.38 -17.55
C ARG A 396 16.48 10.79 -16.94
N ALA A 397 17.47 10.40 -17.73
CA ALA A 397 18.80 10.03 -17.23
C ALA A 397 19.62 11.28 -16.82
N VAL A 398 19.11 12.05 -15.86
CA VAL A 398 19.60 13.39 -15.48
C VAL A 398 20.56 13.41 -14.28
N ASP A 399 20.76 12.28 -13.60
CA ASP A 399 21.61 12.21 -12.41
C ASP A 399 22.95 11.55 -12.73
N GLU A 400 24.04 12.29 -12.52
CA GLU A 400 25.42 11.82 -12.75
C GLU A 400 25.78 10.60 -11.89
N GLY A 401 25.17 10.47 -10.71
CA GLY A 401 25.39 9.36 -9.79
C GLY A 401 24.65 8.07 -10.16
N ALA A 402 23.75 8.14 -11.14
CA ALA A 402 22.98 7.00 -11.65
C ALA A 402 22.91 7.00 -13.19
N PRO A 403 24.06 6.90 -13.88
CA PRO A 403 24.09 7.00 -15.34
C PRO A 403 23.19 5.92 -15.97
N ARG A 404 22.50 6.30 -17.06
CA ARG A 404 21.56 5.44 -17.81
C ARG A 404 20.29 5.04 -17.04
N SER A 405 20.07 5.56 -15.84
CA SER A 405 18.86 5.31 -15.05
C SER A 405 17.97 6.55 -15.03
N GLY A 406 16.69 6.37 -15.32
CA GLY A 406 15.72 7.46 -15.29
C GLY A 406 15.43 7.94 -13.87
N CYS A 407 15.34 9.25 -13.67
CA CYS A 407 15.03 9.89 -12.40
C CYS A 407 13.74 10.73 -12.52
N LEU A 408 12.84 10.55 -11.56
CA LEU A 408 11.65 11.38 -11.44
C LEU A 408 11.28 11.44 -9.97
N GLY A 409 10.92 12.60 -9.40
CA GLY A 409 10.62 12.73 -7.97
C GLY A 409 11.85 12.66 -7.06
N MET A 410 11.68 13.07 -5.80
CA MET A 410 12.79 13.21 -4.84
C MET A 410 12.55 12.38 -3.58
N GLN A 411 13.63 11.87 -3.00
CA GLN A 411 13.63 11.20 -1.70
C GLN A 411 13.82 12.21 -0.58
N LEU A 412 13.14 12.03 0.55
CA LEU A 412 13.16 12.95 1.67
C LEU A 412 13.41 12.24 2.98
N THR A 413 13.95 13.03 3.90
CA THR A 413 14.18 12.69 5.29
C THR A 413 13.54 13.79 6.16
N PRO A 414 12.65 13.45 7.11
CA PRO A 414 12.13 14.41 8.08
C PRO A 414 13.25 15.02 8.94
N LEU A 415 13.10 16.28 9.30
CA LEU A 415 13.98 16.99 10.22
C LEU A 415 13.21 17.33 11.49
N PHE A 416 13.85 17.13 12.64
CA PHE A 416 13.30 17.43 13.96
C PHE A 416 14.29 18.30 14.75
N ASP A 417 13.82 18.86 15.86
CA ASP A 417 14.70 19.50 16.83
C ASP A 417 15.67 18.46 17.42
N ALA A 418 16.96 18.74 17.36
CA ALA A 418 18.01 17.87 17.90
C ALA A 418 17.95 17.72 19.42
N ASN A 419 17.28 18.65 20.11
CA ASN A 419 17.07 18.60 21.56
C ASN A 419 15.75 17.94 21.96
N ALA A 420 14.86 17.63 21.01
CA ALA A 420 13.62 16.94 21.30
C ALA A 420 13.87 15.51 21.77
N ALA A 421 13.14 15.07 22.79
CA ALA A 421 13.15 13.68 23.21
C ALA A 421 12.63 12.79 22.05
N PRO A 422 13.09 11.53 21.92
CA PRO A 422 12.67 10.65 20.82
C PRO A 422 11.14 10.52 20.64
N GLU A 423 10.39 10.52 21.74
CA GLU A 423 8.93 10.51 21.76
C GLU A 423 8.27 11.77 21.17
N ASP A 424 8.99 12.90 21.21
CA ASP A 424 8.56 14.21 20.73
C ASP A 424 9.04 14.50 19.30
N GLN A 425 9.82 13.59 18.69
CA GLN A 425 10.28 13.68 17.30
C GLN A 425 9.15 13.33 16.32
N ALA A 426 8.10 14.15 16.34
CA ALA A 426 6.97 14.05 15.44
C ALA A 426 6.50 15.42 14.98
N SER A 427 6.00 15.47 13.74
CA SER A 427 5.27 16.63 13.20
C SER A 427 4.04 16.15 12.44
N TRP A 428 3.27 17.07 11.87
CA TRP A 428 2.12 16.73 11.03
C TRP A 428 2.26 17.33 9.65
N ILE A 429 1.85 16.58 8.64
CA ILE A 429 1.71 17.05 7.27
C ILE A 429 0.27 16.87 6.80
N GLY A 430 -0.25 17.83 6.03
CA GLY A 430 -1.63 17.84 5.55
C GLY A 430 -1.74 18.37 4.12
N VAL A 431 -2.79 17.93 3.42
CA VAL A 431 -3.20 18.49 2.14
C VAL A 431 -3.51 19.98 2.32
N GLY A 432 -3.01 20.83 1.42
CA GLY A 432 -3.15 22.28 1.50
C GLY A 432 -1.99 23.01 2.18
N MET A 433 -1.04 22.31 2.83
CA MET A 433 0.16 22.94 3.37
C MET A 433 0.99 23.59 2.27
N ALA A 434 1.47 24.80 2.51
CA ALA A 434 2.29 25.56 1.57
C ALA A 434 3.76 25.13 1.67
N VAL A 435 4.45 25.07 0.54
CA VAL A 435 5.86 24.68 0.47
C VAL A 435 6.73 25.93 0.34
N GLU A 436 7.65 26.08 1.29
CA GLU A 436 8.72 27.08 1.27
C GLU A 436 10.06 26.36 1.09
N VAL A 437 10.86 26.83 0.12
CA VAL A 437 12.16 26.23 -0.20
C VAL A 437 13.26 27.02 0.51
N GLU A 438 13.79 26.47 1.58
CA GLU A 438 14.79 27.14 2.43
C GLU A 438 16.19 27.09 1.82
N LYS A 439 16.52 26.00 1.11
CA LYS A 439 17.84 25.80 0.53
C LYS A 439 17.74 25.13 -0.83
N ARG A 440 18.54 25.60 -1.79
CA ARG A 440 18.67 25.01 -3.13
C ARG A 440 20.10 24.53 -3.39
N GLY A 441 20.26 23.54 -4.26
CA GLY A 441 21.54 22.99 -4.65
C GLY A 441 21.45 21.82 -5.64
N LYS A 442 22.59 21.27 -6.05
CA LYS A 442 22.66 20.11 -6.94
C LYS A 442 22.58 18.79 -6.17
N HIS A 443 21.90 17.79 -6.70
CA HIS A 443 21.94 16.41 -6.18
C HIS A 443 22.80 15.52 -7.08
N VAL A 444 23.51 14.61 -6.42
CA VAL A 444 24.21 13.50 -7.04
C VAL A 444 23.82 12.26 -6.25
N TYR A 445 23.21 11.28 -6.91
CA TYR A 445 22.77 10.05 -6.30
C TYR A 445 23.96 9.19 -5.87
N ILE A 446 23.93 8.68 -4.64
CA ILE A 446 24.91 7.72 -4.14
C ILE A 446 24.22 6.37 -4.02
N LYS A 447 24.72 5.40 -4.80
CA LYS A 447 24.05 4.12 -5.01
C LYS A 447 23.92 3.28 -3.75
N GLN A 448 22.65 2.94 -3.45
CA GLN A 448 22.09 1.74 -2.79
C GLN A 448 23.01 0.52 -2.57
#